data_AF-A0A2S9G6U2-F1
#
_entry.id   AF-A0A2S9G6U2-F1
#
_cell.length_a   1.000
_cell.length_b   1.000
_cell.length_c   1.000
_cell.angle_alpha   90.00
_cell.angle_beta   90.00
_cell.angle_gamma   90.00
#
_symmetry.space_group_name_H-M   'P 1'
#
loop_
_entity.id
_entity.type
_entity.pdbx_description
1 polymer ?
#
loop_
_entity_poly.entity_id
_entity_poly.type
_entity_poly.pdbx_seq_one_letter_code
_entity_poly.pdbx_strand_id
1 'polypeptide(L)'
;EVLPAPTVPEPLQPNAEDEGRHAPTDEPLWSESWYFDFVDPAQDIGGWIRLGLVPNQNHAWLNGLLCAPGLPTIAVLDFAAPLP
;
A
#
# COMPACT_ATOMS: atom_id res chain seq x y z
N GLU A 1 -20.25 -40.57 -3.40
CA GLU A 1 -19.10 -40.16 -2.57
C GLU A 1 -19.53 -38.94 -1.77
N VAL A 2 -19.31 -38.92 -0.45
CA VAL A 2 -19.81 -37.86 0.45
C VAL A 2 -18.62 -36.98 0.82
N LEU A 3 -18.80 -35.66 0.69
CA LEU A 3 -17.77 -34.68 1.06
C LEU A 3 -17.43 -34.76 2.56
N PRO A 4 -16.19 -34.44 2.96
CA PRO A 4 -15.80 -34.41 4.36
C PRO A 4 -16.59 -33.38 5.16
N ALA A 5 -16.66 -33.59 6.47
CA ALA A 5 -17.29 -32.64 7.39
C ALA A 5 -16.58 -31.27 7.32
N PRO A 6 -17.34 -30.15 7.32
CA PRO A 6 -16.74 -28.82 7.27
C PRO A 6 -15.89 -28.56 8.52
N THR A 7 -14.75 -27.90 8.32
CA THR A 7 -13.87 -27.44 9.39
C THR A 7 -13.80 -25.91 9.38
N VAL A 8 -13.50 -25.31 10.53
CA VAL A 8 -13.22 -23.87 10.63
C VAL A 8 -11.70 -23.72 10.55
N PRO A 9 -11.14 -23.15 9.47
CA PRO A 9 -9.71 -22.89 9.38
C PRO A 9 -9.31 -21.80 10.39
N GLU A 10 -8.12 -21.92 10.94
CA GLU A 10 -7.51 -20.84 11.73
C GLU A 10 -7.24 -19.63 10.82
N PRO A 11 -7.52 -18.39 11.27
CA PRO A 11 -7.22 -17.20 10.48
C PRO A 11 -5.72 -17.07 10.25
N LEU A 12 -5.32 -16.84 8.99
CA LEU A 12 -3.95 -16.50 8.65
C LEU A 12 -3.50 -15.28 9.46
N GLN A 13 -2.28 -15.34 9.99
CA GLN A 13 -1.61 -14.23 10.66
C GLN A 13 -0.43 -13.79 9.78
N PRO A 14 -0.14 -12.49 9.71
CA PRO A 14 1.07 -12.04 9.04
C PRO A 14 2.30 -12.54 9.80
N ASN A 15 3.30 -12.98 9.06
CA ASN A 15 4.63 -13.26 9.58
C ASN A 15 5.39 -11.95 9.76
N ALA A 16 6.39 -11.94 10.63
CA ALA A 16 7.26 -10.78 10.77
C ALA A 16 7.97 -10.38 9.46
N GLU A 17 8.15 -11.33 8.54
CA GLU A 17 8.76 -11.11 7.22
C GLU A 17 7.82 -10.36 6.27
N ASP A 18 6.50 -10.42 6.48
CA ASP A 18 5.51 -9.75 5.63
C ASP A 18 5.54 -8.22 5.78
N GLU A 19 6.15 -7.72 6.86
CA GLU A 19 6.41 -6.29 7.09
C GLU A 19 7.59 -5.75 6.25
N GLY A 20 8.44 -6.66 5.77
CA GLY A 20 9.63 -6.34 5.01
C GLY A 20 9.36 -6.15 3.51
N ARG A 21 10.42 -5.83 2.76
CA ARG A 21 10.36 -5.79 1.30
C ARG A 21 10.40 -7.22 0.75
N HIS A 22 9.46 -7.54 -0.12
CA HIS A 22 9.44 -8.83 -0.82
C HIS A 22 10.37 -8.82 -2.04
N ALA A 23 10.88 -10.01 -2.39
CA ALA A 23 11.62 -10.18 -3.64
C ALA A 23 10.65 -10.02 -4.83
N PRO A 24 10.94 -9.16 -5.81
CA PRO A 24 10.11 -9.04 -7.00
C PRO A 24 10.10 -10.34 -7.79
N THR A 25 8.93 -10.70 -8.31
CA THR A 25 8.80 -11.76 -9.31
C THR A 25 8.79 -11.16 -10.72
N ASP A 26 8.81 -12.00 -11.77
CA ASP A 26 9.03 -11.56 -13.16
C ASP A 26 7.78 -10.95 -13.83
N GLU A 27 6.63 -10.90 -13.15
CA GLU A 27 5.41 -10.30 -13.69
C GLU A 27 5.66 -8.82 -14.03
N PRO A 28 5.36 -8.35 -15.26
CA PRO A 28 5.70 -6.98 -15.69
C PRO A 28 5.09 -5.85 -14.85
N LEU A 29 4.03 -6.16 -14.10
CA LEU A 29 3.31 -5.24 -13.22
C LEU A 29 3.45 -5.64 -11.74
N TRP A 30 4.40 -6.51 -11.40
CA TRP A 30 4.72 -6.76 -10.00
C TRP A 30 5.01 -5.43 -9.33
N SER A 31 4.30 -5.20 -8.23
CA SER A 31 4.46 -4.00 -7.44
C SER A 31 4.22 -4.30 -5.98
N GLU A 32 4.91 -3.56 -5.14
CA GLU A 32 4.79 -3.63 -3.70
C GLU A 32 4.56 -2.22 -3.17
N SER A 33 3.73 -2.08 -2.14
CA SER A 33 3.30 -0.75 -1.67
C SER A 33 3.23 -0.66 -0.16
N TRP A 34 3.71 0.47 0.36
CA TRP A 34 3.54 0.87 1.74
C TRP A 34 2.61 2.07 1.80
N TYR A 35 1.69 2.02 2.76
CA TYR A 35 0.73 3.08 3.03
C TYR A 35 1.00 3.66 4.42
N PHE A 36 1.02 4.98 4.49
CA PHE A 36 1.21 5.75 5.71
C PHE A 36 0.02 6.68 5.86
N ASP A 37 -1.04 6.17 6.48
CA ASP A 37 -2.26 6.91 6.72
C ASP A 37 -2.12 7.75 8.00
N PHE A 38 -2.70 8.94 7.99
CA PHE A 38 -2.68 9.81 9.15
C PHE A 38 -3.96 10.63 9.28
N VAL A 39 -4.22 11.05 10.52
CA VAL A 39 -5.26 12.00 10.88
C VAL A 39 -4.69 12.96 11.92
N ASP A 40 -5.00 14.25 11.79
CA ASP A 40 -4.80 15.24 12.85
C ASP A 40 -6.17 15.86 13.20
N PRO A 41 -6.83 15.35 14.25
CA PRO A 41 -8.13 15.89 14.69
C PRO A 41 -8.06 17.32 15.20
N ALA A 42 -6.90 17.80 15.67
CA ALA A 42 -6.77 19.17 16.16
C ALA A 42 -6.81 20.20 15.01
N GLN A 43 -6.41 19.78 13.81
CA GLN A 43 -6.41 20.58 12.59
C GLN A 43 -7.54 20.21 11.62
N ASP A 44 -8.34 19.18 11.93
CA ASP A 44 -9.40 18.63 11.08
C ASP A 44 -8.91 18.23 9.69
N ILE A 45 -7.71 17.62 9.65
CA ILE A 45 -7.08 17.14 8.43
C ILE A 45 -6.85 15.63 8.50
N GLY A 46 -6.84 15.00 7.34
CA GLY A 46 -6.46 13.60 7.18
C GLY A 46 -5.85 13.36 5.82
N GLY A 47 -5.10 12.28 5.69
CA GLY A 47 -4.38 12.01 4.46
C GLY A 47 -3.68 10.68 4.48
N TRP A 48 -2.98 10.42 3.39
CA TRP A 48 -2.17 9.23 3.24
C TRP A 48 -0.99 9.50 2.33
N ILE A 49 0.10 8.79 2.60
CA ILE A 49 1.26 8.72 1.72
C ILE A 49 1.38 7.27 1.26
N ARG A 50 1.63 7.06 -0.02
CA ARG A 50 1.94 5.74 -0.59
C ARG A 50 3.28 5.79 -1.28
N LEU A 51 4.12 4.81 -0.98
CA LEU A 51 5.27 4.43 -1.77
C LEU A 51 4.92 3.13 -2.48
N GLY A 52 4.88 3.13 -3.80
CA GLY A 52 4.72 1.92 -4.61
C GLY A 52 5.97 1.66 -5.45
N LEU A 53 6.62 0.50 -5.29
CA LEU A 53 7.74 0.11 -6.12
C LEU A 53 7.24 -0.70 -7.31
N VAL A 54 7.70 -0.39 -8.52
CA VAL A 54 7.44 -1.18 -9.73
C VAL A 54 8.79 -1.52 -10.38
N PRO A 55 9.57 -2.41 -9.75
CA PRO A 55 10.97 -2.65 -10.08
C PRO A 55 11.17 -3.12 -11.53
N ASN A 56 10.24 -3.92 -12.05
CA ASN A 56 10.30 -4.43 -13.43
C ASN A 56 10.11 -3.35 -14.50
N GLN A 57 9.69 -2.14 -14.09
CA GLN A 57 9.60 -0.95 -14.95
C GLN A 57 10.60 0.15 -14.54
N ASN A 58 11.48 -0.14 -13.58
CA ASN A 58 12.54 0.76 -13.12
C ASN A 58 12.03 2.13 -12.60
N HIS A 59 10.88 2.16 -11.94
CA HIS A 59 10.36 3.37 -11.29
C HIS A 59 9.59 3.07 -10.00
N ALA A 60 9.42 4.10 -9.18
CA ALA A 60 8.52 4.13 -8.04
C ALA A 60 7.38 5.14 -8.26
N TRP A 61 6.27 4.89 -7.59
CA TRP A 61 5.13 5.79 -7.48
C TRP A 61 5.11 6.37 -6.08
N LEU A 62 5.26 7.68 -5.97
CA LEU A 62 5.06 8.44 -4.75
C LEU A 62 3.71 9.17 -4.85
N ASN A 63 2.82 8.90 -3.90
CA ASN A 63 1.54 9.58 -3.80
C ASN A 63 1.40 10.16 -2.40
N GLY A 64 1.01 11.42 -2.27
CA GLY A 64 0.66 12.06 -1.02
C GLY A 64 -0.65 12.81 -1.19
N LEU A 65 -1.64 12.50 -0.37
CA LEU A 65 -2.93 13.18 -0.37
C LEU A 65 -3.20 13.81 0.99
N LEU A 66 -3.76 15.01 0.98
CA LEU A 66 -4.22 15.73 2.15
C LEU A 66 -5.64 16.27 1.90
N CYS A 67 -6.53 15.98 2.84
CA CYS A 67 -7.93 16.35 2.80
C CYS A 67 -8.30 17.14 4.06
N ALA A 68 -9.24 18.08 3.90
CA ALA A 68 -9.85 18.83 5.00
C ALA A 68 -11.27 19.27 4.61
N PRO A 69 -12.21 19.40 5.55
CA PRO A 69 -13.59 19.82 5.23
C PRO A 69 -13.66 21.19 4.56
N GLY A 70 -14.46 21.29 3.50
CA GLY A 70 -14.66 22.54 2.77
C GLY A 70 -13.44 23.05 1.99
N LEU A 71 -12.32 22.33 2.00
CA LEU A 71 -11.11 22.65 1.25
C LEU A 71 -10.90 21.67 0.09
N PRO A 72 -10.23 22.08 -0.99
CA PRO A 72 -9.79 21.16 -2.03
C PRO A 72 -8.82 20.12 -1.48
N THR A 73 -8.90 18.89 -1.99
CA THR A 73 -7.84 17.88 -1.76
C THR A 73 -6.55 18.34 -2.42
N ILE A 74 -5.45 18.28 -1.67
CA ILE A 74 -4.10 18.50 -2.19
C ILE A 74 -3.50 17.14 -2.51
N ALA A 75 -2.96 17.00 -3.71
CA ALA A 75 -2.30 15.78 -4.17
C ALA A 75 -0.89 16.08 -4.68
N VAL A 76 0.08 15.31 -4.19
CA VAL A 76 1.45 15.23 -4.73
C VAL A 76 1.58 13.85 -5.34
N LEU A 77 1.80 13.79 -6.65
CA LEU A 77 1.87 12.55 -7.40
C LEU A 77 3.15 12.56 -8.25
N ASP A 78 4.03 11.59 -8.04
CA ASP A 78 5.17 11.32 -8.90
C ASP A 78 5.15 9.85 -9.30
N PHE A 79 4.94 9.58 -10.59
CA PHE A 79 4.89 8.23 -11.15
C PHE A 79 6.21 7.79 -11.79
N ALA A 80 7.24 8.65 -11.75
CA ALA A 80 8.55 8.42 -12.34
C ALA A 80 9.69 8.59 -11.32
N ALA A 81 9.37 8.54 -10.02
CA ALA A 81 10.38 8.62 -8.97
C ALA A 81 11.40 7.47 -9.12
N PRO A 82 12.68 7.69 -8.79
CA PRO A 82 13.67 6.61 -8.81
C PRO A 82 13.33 5.56 -7.75
N LEU A 83 13.70 4.31 -8.01
CA LEU A 83 13.68 3.26 -7.00
C LEU A 83 14.68 3.60 -5.86
N PRO A 84 14.33 3.35 -4.59
CA PRO A 84 15.24 3.52 -3.45
C PRO A 84 16.32 2.44 -3.35
#